data_AF-A0A3C1Z3W3-F1
#
_entry.id   AF-A0A3C1Z3W3-F1
#
_cell.length_a   1.000
_cell.length_b   1.000
_cell.length_c   1.000
_cell.angle_alpha   90.00
_cell.angle_beta   90.00
_cell.angle_gamma   90.00
#
_symmetry.space_group_name_H-M   'P 1'
#
loop_
_entity.id
_entity.type
_entity.pdbx_description
1 polymer ?
#
loop_
_entity_poly.entity_id
_entity_poly.type
_entity_poly.pdbx_seq_one_letter_code
_entity_poly.pdbx_strand_id
1 'polypeptide(L)'
;THFSVDLARRTAGAPSTNNNPAPNQPRYNGFRFDQQESGQPILNKYHEVWCFGFNPGNDAGPDSNITQTGALPMSDAELTVLTTWMNSRRGGLLAMGDHDYLGASMCHRIPRIRSMRRWTNAQGVPPIGGAGQPDTHLRLDTNQPFTAGQIAGTETIPFAVQEDSKPQRIDWVPWISQQISIFHMRQRPHPILCHPVYGPIDVMPDHPHEGWCYEDSEINLAAPLNVPTLNGEEYPTVGGYQPKPMVIAHGTTTPNPPYLLEKGPSPKKRFGMISVYDGHPANVGRVATDSTWHHWFDENIYDIEAAGGENWAKISRYYLNVAKWLAPPSSANWCIALDVITTHFTYLGFQEYSRKASIFDLGKALHTHLSRYLGPCWVTQWVFDNLHIVDNDLWAWLKDRLFWKNGIPLPGGDPCLSCPPFELLEMAVLGGVVRAGFPLADTIKAQVEKRPDAELKLDVESIVKQQLEGVTIGVKEFRSALAKSVKHMQPLLR
;
A
#
# COMPACT_ATOMS: atom_id res chain seq x y z
N THR A 1 15.26 5.97 -3.73
CA THR A 1 14.50 6.58 -2.63
C THR A 1 15.22 6.33 -1.33
N HIS A 2 15.42 7.36 -0.51
CA HIS A 2 15.98 7.24 0.83
C HIS A 2 14.90 7.55 1.86
N PHE A 3 14.75 6.70 2.86
CA PHE A 3 13.83 6.90 3.98
C PHE A 3 14.65 7.25 5.23
N SER A 4 14.20 8.25 5.97
CA SER A 4 14.71 8.52 7.31
C SER A 4 13.74 7.90 8.30
N VAL A 5 14.21 6.95 9.11
CA VAL A 5 13.39 6.20 10.05
C VAL A 5 13.88 6.48 11.46
N ASP A 6 12.96 6.86 12.35
CA ASP A 6 13.21 6.96 13.79
C ASP A 6 12.33 5.92 14.50
N LEU A 7 12.90 5.26 15.51
CA LEU A 7 12.17 4.31 16.35
C LEU A 7 11.56 5.04 17.56
N ALA A 8 10.30 4.74 17.86
CA ALA A 8 9.59 5.27 19.03
C ALA A 8 9.04 4.11 19.87
N ARG A 9 9.47 4.03 21.13
CA ARG A 9 9.08 2.96 22.05
C ARG A 9 8.03 3.44 23.04
N ARG A 10 6.83 2.86 22.97
CA ARG A 10 5.74 3.07 23.93
C ARG A 10 6.00 2.25 25.19
N THR A 11 6.25 2.91 26.31
CA THR A 11 6.47 2.26 27.62
C THR A 11 5.71 3.00 28.74
N ALA A 12 5.65 2.39 29.93
CA ALA A 12 5.11 3.04 31.14
C ALA A 12 6.03 4.15 31.70
N GLY A 13 7.32 4.14 31.34
CA GLY A 13 8.26 5.18 31.74
C GLY A 13 7.94 6.56 31.16
N ALA A 14 8.47 7.60 31.81
CA ALA A 14 8.29 8.99 31.38
C ALA A 14 8.83 9.24 29.95
N PRO A 15 8.18 10.11 29.15
CA PRO A 15 8.68 10.47 27.84
C PRO A 15 10.09 11.04 27.87
N SER A 16 10.97 10.57 26.98
CA SER A 16 12.33 11.10 26.80
C SER A 16 12.79 10.98 25.35
N THR A 17 13.71 11.87 24.95
CA THR A 17 14.25 11.94 23.58
C THR A 17 15.76 11.67 23.58
N ASN A 18 16.19 10.69 22.79
CA ASN A 18 17.58 10.48 22.42
C ASN A 18 17.84 11.18 21.08
N ASN A 19 18.61 12.26 21.08
CA ASN A 19 18.86 13.05 19.85
C ASN A 19 19.81 12.36 18.86
N ASN A 20 20.57 11.36 19.30
CA ASN A 20 21.54 10.63 18.48
C ASN A 20 21.40 9.11 18.71
N PRO A 21 20.26 8.50 18.34
CA PRO A 21 20.06 7.08 18.53
C PRO A 21 20.98 6.28 17.60
N ALA A 22 21.51 5.16 18.09
CA ALA A 22 22.06 4.13 17.22
C ALA A 22 20.93 3.50 16.36
N PRO A 23 21.23 2.81 15.23
CA PRO A 23 20.21 2.32 14.30
C PRO A 23 19.07 1.47 14.91
N ASN A 24 19.33 0.75 16.01
CA ASN A 24 18.37 -0.09 16.70
C ASN A 24 17.87 0.51 18.03
N GLN A 25 18.14 1.79 18.28
CA GLN A 25 17.73 2.46 19.51
C GLN A 25 16.56 3.41 19.26
N PRO A 26 15.56 3.46 20.17
CA PRO A 26 14.49 4.41 20.07
C PRO A 26 14.99 5.84 20.24
N ARG A 27 14.64 6.71 19.29
CA ARG A 27 14.72 8.17 19.43
C ARG A 27 13.79 8.63 20.55
N TYR A 28 12.58 8.10 20.62
CA TYR A 28 11.59 8.47 21.63
C TYR A 28 11.29 7.28 22.54
N ASN A 29 11.52 7.44 23.84
CA ASN A 29 11.13 6.46 24.86
C ASN A 29 9.93 6.98 25.66
N GLY A 30 9.07 6.07 26.14
CA GLY A 30 7.82 6.49 26.77
C GLY A 30 6.88 7.20 25.80
N PHE A 31 7.03 6.96 24.48
CA PHE A 31 6.34 7.71 23.44
C PHE A 31 4.81 7.65 23.59
N ARG A 32 4.17 8.78 23.32
CA ARG A 32 2.72 8.96 23.19
C ARG A 32 2.45 9.83 21.97
N PHE A 33 1.32 9.61 21.29
CA PHE A 33 1.02 10.34 20.04
C PHE A 33 0.76 11.83 20.24
N ASP A 34 0.36 12.23 21.45
CA ASP A 34 0.18 13.62 21.87
C ASP A 34 1.46 14.27 22.42
N GLN A 35 2.59 13.54 22.43
CA GLN A 35 3.87 14.10 22.85
C GLN A 35 4.29 15.26 21.93
N GLN A 36 4.78 16.33 22.56
CA GLN A 36 5.19 17.54 21.88
C GLN A 36 6.68 17.81 22.03
N GLU A 37 7.23 18.52 21.05
CA GLU A 37 8.58 19.06 21.08
C GLU A 37 8.54 20.51 20.57
N SER A 38 9.06 21.45 21.36
CA SER A 38 8.99 22.89 21.07
C SER A 38 7.55 23.39 20.83
N GLY A 39 6.57 22.86 21.58
CA GLY A 39 5.16 23.26 21.50
C GLY A 39 4.40 22.74 20.27
N GLN A 40 4.96 21.79 19.53
CA GLN A 40 4.32 21.15 18.38
C GLN A 40 4.26 19.63 18.56
N PRO A 41 3.20 18.94 18.10
CA PRO A 41 3.16 17.49 18.06
C PRO A 41 4.38 16.91 17.33
N ILE A 42 5.04 15.92 17.93
CA ILE A 42 6.20 15.24 17.34
C ILE A 42 5.85 14.63 15.98
N LEU A 43 4.61 14.15 15.82
CA LEU A 43 4.09 13.62 14.55
C LEU A 43 4.27 14.57 13.36
N ASN A 44 4.31 15.89 13.59
CA ASN A 44 4.48 16.87 12.51
C ASN A 44 5.84 16.78 11.81
N LYS A 45 6.83 16.09 12.42
CA LYS A 45 8.15 15.82 11.83
C LYS A 45 8.14 14.65 10.86
N TYR A 46 7.08 13.84 10.85
CA TYR A 46 6.99 12.60 10.10
C TYR A 46 5.90 12.67 9.04
N HIS A 47 6.16 12.00 7.92
CA HIS A 47 5.19 11.78 6.84
C HIS A 47 4.28 10.58 7.14
N GLU A 48 4.82 9.60 7.85
CA GLU A 48 4.21 8.31 8.09
C GLU A 48 4.45 7.86 9.53
N VAL A 49 3.54 7.05 10.04
CA VAL A 49 3.62 6.41 11.35
C VAL A 49 3.33 4.93 11.18
N TRP A 50 4.20 4.09 11.75
CA TRP A 50 4.10 2.63 11.64
C TRP A 50 3.95 2.04 13.04
N CYS A 51 2.78 1.48 13.31
CA CYS A 51 2.35 1.03 14.63
C CYS A 51 2.44 -0.49 14.74
N PHE A 52 3.32 -0.96 15.62
CA PHE A 52 3.49 -2.38 15.92
C PHE A 52 3.35 -2.57 17.43
N GLY A 53 2.30 -3.27 17.85
CA GLY A 53 1.95 -3.39 19.26
C GLY A 53 1.97 -4.85 19.71
N PHE A 54 2.60 -5.08 20.87
CA PHE A 54 2.60 -6.37 21.54
C PHE A 54 1.69 -6.39 22.77
N ASN A 55 1.70 -5.34 23.61
CA ASN A 55 0.83 -5.28 24.79
C ASN A 55 -0.67 -5.33 24.43
N PRO A 56 -1.52 -5.98 25.25
CA PRO A 56 -1.26 -6.58 26.57
C PRO A 56 -0.48 -7.91 26.60
N GLY A 57 -0.07 -8.45 25.45
CA GLY A 57 0.39 -9.83 25.30
C GLY A 57 -0.71 -10.71 24.71
N ASN A 58 -0.52 -12.03 24.78
CA ASN A 58 -1.41 -13.05 24.20
C ASN A 58 -1.71 -14.16 25.22
N ASP A 59 -2.04 -13.77 26.46
CA ASP A 59 -2.30 -14.67 27.58
C ASP A 59 -3.71 -15.31 27.55
N ALA A 60 -4.44 -15.23 26.42
CA ALA A 60 -5.79 -15.75 26.25
C ALA A 60 -6.79 -15.21 27.31
N GLY A 61 -6.58 -13.96 27.73
CA GLY A 61 -7.44 -13.28 28.70
C GLY A 61 -8.71 -12.69 28.06
N PRO A 62 -9.53 -11.96 28.85
CA PRO A 62 -10.67 -11.25 28.30
C PRO A 62 -10.25 -10.00 27.52
N ASP A 63 -11.05 -9.59 26.54
CA ASP A 63 -10.84 -8.35 25.76
C ASP A 63 -10.72 -7.08 26.64
N SER A 64 -11.21 -7.11 27.89
CA SER A 64 -11.03 -6.03 28.86
C SER A 64 -9.56 -5.80 29.25
N ASN A 65 -8.65 -6.70 28.87
CA ASN A 65 -7.20 -6.53 29.05
C ASN A 65 -6.64 -5.37 28.22
N ILE A 66 -7.24 -5.07 27.06
CA ILE A 66 -6.72 -4.06 26.13
C ILE A 66 -6.80 -2.63 26.69
N THR A 67 -7.64 -2.40 27.70
CA THR A 67 -7.87 -1.09 28.33
C THR A 67 -7.19 -0.97 29.69
N GLN A 68 -6.52 -2.02 30.18
CA GLN A 68 -5.80 -1.97 31.45
C GLN A 68 -4.63 -0.99 31.39
N THR A 69 -4.36 -0.28 32.49
CA THR A 69 -3.27 0.71 32.55
C THR A 69 -1.92 0.14 32.12
N GLY A 70 -1.62 -1.12 32.48
CA GLY A 70 -0.38 -1.81 32.10
C GLY A 70 -0.26 -2.12 30.61
N ALA A 71 -1.39 -2.22 29.89
CA ALA A 71 -1.41 -2.43 28.44
C ALA A 71 -1.15 -1.13 27.65
N LEU A 72 -1.09 0.00 28.36
CA LEU A 72 -0.82 1.33 27.81
C LEU A 72 -1.79 1.70 26.67
N PRO A 73 -3.12 1.61 26.86
CA PRO A 73 -4.08 1.93 25.81
C PRO A 73 -3.89 3.36 25.28
N MET A 74 -4.24 3.57 24.01
CA MET A 74 -4.26 4.90 23.43
C MET A 74 -5.30 5.78 24.14
N SER A 75 -4.85 6.94 24.65
CA SER A 75 -5.72 7.92 25.29
C SER A 75 -6.55 8.71 24.27
N ASP A 76 -7.58 9.42 24.74
CA ASP A 76 -8.38 10.29 23.87
C ASP A 76 -7.57 11.46 23.31
N ALA A 77 -6.64 12.00 24.10
CA ALA A 77 -5.75 13.08 23.65
C ALA A 77 -4.81 12.61 22.53
N GLU A 78 -4.25 11.41 22.69
CA GLU A 78 -3.44 10.76 21.65
C GLU A 78 -4.25 10.53 20.37
N LEU A 79 -5.47 10.02 20.52
CA LEU A 79 -6.38 9.75 19.40
C LEU A 79 -6.74 11.03 18.64
N THR A 80 -7.01 12.13 19.35
CA THR A 80 -7.26 13.45 18.76
C THR A 80 -6.06 13.92 17.95
N VAL A 81 -4.85 13.93 18.53
CA VAL A 81 -3.65 14.42 17.84
C VAL A 81 -3.33 13.58 16.60
N LEU A 82 -3.37 12.25 16.71
CA LEU A 82 -3.13 11.35 15.59
C LEU A 82 -4.17 11.54 14.48
N THR A 83 -5.46 11.59 14.83
CA THR A 83 -6.54 11.78 13.85
C THR A 83 -6.45 13.13 13.15
N THR A 84 -6.13 14.20 13.89
CA THR A 84 -5.88 15.52 13.30
C THR A 84 -4.70 15.48 12.34
N TRP A 85 -3.60 14.80 12.69
CA TRP A 85 -2.44 14.65 11.81
C TRP A 85 -2.79 13.85 10.53
N MET A 86 -3.50 12.72 10.65
CA MET A 86 -3.96 11.93 9.51
C MET A 86 -4.87 12.73 8.58
N ASN A 87 -5.77 13.56 9.12
CA ASN A 87 -6.75 14.29 8.33
C ASN A 87 -6.20 15.59 7.73
N SER A 88 -5.47 16.40 8.52
CA SER A 88 -5.04 17.74 8.09
C SER A 88 -3.70 17.73 7.34
N ARG A 89 -2.79 16.83 7.70
CA ARG A 89 -1.47 16.70 7.06
C ARG A 89 -1.40 15.55 6.07
N ARG A 90 -2.48 14.78 5.96
CA ARG A 90 -2.57 13.58 5.12
C ARG A 90 -1.47 12.57 5.47
N GLY A 91 -1.13 12.50 6.76
CA GLY A 91 -0.12 11.58 7.25
C GLY A 91 -0.51 10.12 7.03
N GLY A 92 0.42 9.32 6.54
CA GLY A 92 0.23 7.90 6.24
C GLY A 92 0.31 7.03 7.49
N LEU A 93 -0.59 6.08 7.66
CA LEU A 93 -0.60 5.19 8.82
C LEU A 93 -0.53 3.73 8.41
N LEU A 94 0.47 3.02 8.95
CA LEU A 94 0.51 1.57 8.99
C LEU A 94 0.18 1.14 10.42
N ALA A 95 -0.75 0.22 10.61
CA ALA A 95 -0.96 -0.37 11.95
C ALA A 95 -1.20 -1.87 11.88
N MET A 96 -0.49 -2.58 12.74
CA MET A 96 -0.51 -4.04 12.83
C MET A 96 -0.98 -4.48 14.20
N GLY A 97 -1.56 -5.67 14.22
CA GLY A 97 -1.77 -6.47 15.42
C GLY A 97 -1.49 -7.92 15.07
N ASP A 98 -1.98 -8.85 15.88
CA ASP A 98 -1.87 -10.29 15.63
C ASP A 98 -3.12 -11.05 16.06
N HIS A 99 -3.03 -12.38 16.17
CA HIS A 99 -3.92 -13.18 17.00
C HIS A 99 -4.14 -12.62 18.41
N ASP A 100 -5.19 -13.14 19.05
CA ASP A 100 -5.71 -12.72 20.34
C ASP A 100 -6.07 -11.22 20.33
N TYR A 101 -5.43 -10.41 21.17
CA TYR A 101 -5.59 -8.96 21.22
C TYR A 101 -4.26 -8.21 21.10
N LEU A 102 -3.24 -8.84 20.50
CA LEU A 102 -1.93 -8.23 20.30
C LEU A 102 -2.06 -6.94 19.49
N GLY A 103 -1.51 -5.86 20.04
CA GLY A 103 -1.53 -4.52 19.45
C GLY A 103 -2.86 -3.77 19.58
N ALA A 104 -3.93 -4.41 20.07
CA ALA A 104 -5.24 -3.80 20.21
C ALA A 104 -5.21 -2.56 21.11
N SER A 105 -4.51 -2.59 22.23
CA SER A 105 -4.40 -1.45 23.17
C SER A 105 -4.00 -0.14 22.47
N MET A 106 -3.08 -0.22 21.51
CA MET A 106 -2.64 0.94 20.74
C MET A 106 -3.57 1.23 19.55
N CYS A 107 -3.98 0.20 18.80
CA CYS A 107 -4.48 0.39 17.44
C CYS A 107 -6.01 0.32 17.29
N HIS A 108 -6.73 -0.40 18.16
CA HIS A 108 -8.15 -0.74 17.96
C HIS A 108 -9.11 0.46 17.98
N ARG A 109 -8.65 1.66 18.38
CA ARG A 109 -9.46 2.88 18.41
C ARG A 109 -9.15 3.83 17.26
N ILE A 110 -8.04 3.63 16.56
CA ILE A 110 -7.57 4.56 15.53
C ILE A 110 -8.56 4.54 14.35
N PRO A 111 -9.06 5.70 13.88
CA PRO A 111 -9.98 5.75 12.75
C PRO A 111 -9.41 5.10 11.50
N ARG A 112 -10.28 4.45 10.71
CA ARG A 112 -10.02 3.57 9.56
C ARG A 112 -9.39 2.24 9.98
N ILE A 113 -8.30 2.28 10.75
CA ILE A 113 -7.62 1.08 11.27
C ILE A 113 -8.55 0.16 12.08
N ARG A 114 -9.34 0.74 12.98
CA ARG A 114 -10.26 -0.01 13.86
C ARG A 114 -11.33 -0.79 13.13
N SER A 115 -11.70 -0.36 11.92
CA SER A 115 -12.78 -0.94 11.13
C SER A 115 -12.27 -1.72 9.92
N MET A 116 -10.99 -1.57 9.56
CA MET A 116 -10.33 -2.37 8.51
C MET A 116 -9.76 -3.69 9.05
N ARG A 117 -9.45 -3.78 10.35
CA ARG A 117 -8.91 -4.99 11.00
C ARG A 117 -9.73 -5.40 12.22
N ARG A 118 -9.85 -6.71 12.46
CA ARG A 118 -10.36 -7.27 13.72
C ARG A 118 -9.24 -7.25 14.75
N TRP A 119 -9.48 -6.71 15.93
CA TRP A 119 -8.50 -6.44 16.98
C TRP A 119 -8.66 -7.28 18.23
N THR A 120 -9.82 -7.90 18.45
CA THR A 120 -10.11 -8.59 19.71
C THR A 120 -10.81 -9.94 19.48
N ASN A 121 -10.85 -10.78 20.51
CA ASN A 121 -11.50 -12.09 20.43
C ASN A 121 -13.02 -11.96 20.19
N ALA A 122 -13.67 -10.94 20.77
CA ALA A 122 -15.09 -10.65 20.49
C ALA A 122 -15.34 -10.25 19.03
N GLN A 123 -14.32 -9.74 18.35
CA GLN A 123 -14.35 -9.47 16.91
C GLN A 123 -13.97 -10.70 16.08
N GLY A 124 -13.77 -11.86 16.70
CA GLY A 124 -13.43 -13.11 16.02
C GLY A 124 -11.96 -13.24 15.62
N VAL A 125 -11.07 -12.44 16.21
CA VAL A 125 -9.62 -12.74 16.14
C VAL A 125 -9.38 -14.07 16.86
N PRO A 126 -8.63 -15.02 16.28
CA PRO A 126 -8.38 -16.29 16.95
C PRO A 126 -7.51 -16.12 18.19
N PRO A 127 -7.80 -16.78 19.33
CA PRO A 127 -6.90 -16.78 20.48
C PRO A 127 -5.66 -17.66 20.22
N ILE A 128 -4.64 -17.54 21.08
CA ILE A 128 -3.36 -18.28 20.95
C ILE A 128 -3.47 -19.83 21.11
N GLY A 129 -4.59 -20.33 21.63
CA GLY A 129 -4.72 -21.71 22.15
C GLY A 129 -4.19 -22.82 21.23
N GLY A 130 -3.47 -23.79 21.81
CA GLY A 130 -2.99 -25.02 21.16
C GLY A 130 -3.90 -26.23 21.38
N ALA A 131 -3.52 -27.41 20.86
CA ALA A 131 -4.34 -28.63 20.66
C ALA A 131 -5.25 -29.13 21.82
N GLY A 132 -5.04 -28.67 23.06
CA GLY A 132 -5.91 -28.97 24.22
C GLY A 132 -7.02 -27.93 24.49
N GLN A 133 -7.06 -26.83 23.74
CA GLN A 133 -8.05 -25.76 23.88
C GLN A 133 -9.09 -25.90 22.75
N PRO A 134 -10.40 -25.91 23.06
CA PRO A 134 -11.43 -26.02 22.04
C PRO A 134 -11.36 -24.90 21.00
N ASP A 135 -10.69 -23.79 21.28
CA ASP A 135 -10.57 -22.64 20.37
C ASP A 135 -9.57 -22.83 19.21
N THR A 136 -8.81 -23.93 19.14
CA THR A 136 -7.85 -24.18 18.04
C THR A 136 -8.51 -24.23 16.66
N HIS A 137 -9.78 -24.63 16.59
CA HIS A 137 -10.53 -24.66 15.32
C HIS A 137 -10.80 -23.25 14.74
N LEU A 138 -10.60 -22.19 15.52
CA LEU A 138 -10.73 -20.82 15.03
C LEU A 138 -9.43 -20.29 14.44
N ARG A 139 -8.28 -20.92 14.75
CA ARG A 139 -6.95 -20.50 14.32
C ARG A 139 -6.82 -20.41 12.81
N LEU A 140 -6.15 -19.35 12.38
CA LEU A 140 -5.75 -19.13 11.01
C LEU A 140 -4.27 -19.51 10.87
N ASP A 141 -4.01 -20.80 10.66
CA ASP A 141 -2.66 -21.35 10.57
C ASP A 141 -2.18 -21.32 9.13
N THR A 142 -1.09 -20.61 8.85
CA THR A 142 -0.53 -20.47 7.50
C THR A 142 0.82 -21.16 7.34
N ASN A 143 1.31 -21.86 8.37
CA ASN A 143 2.57 -22.58 8.31
C ASN A 143 2.58 -23.58 7.16
N GLN A 144 3.64 -23.55 6.37
CA GLN A 144 3.76 -24.37 5.17
C GLN A 144 4.50 -25.69 5.46
N PRO A 145 4.08 -26.81 4.84
CA PRO A 145 4.81 -28.07 4.98
C PRO A 145 6.18 -27.97 4.29
N PHE A 146 7.27 -28.26 4.97
CA PHE A 146 8.64 -28.12 4.44
C PHE A 146 9.22 -29.46 3.94
N THR A 147 9.05 -30.53 4.72
CA THR A 147 9.59 -31.88 4.40
C THR A 147 8.65 -32.68 3.49
N ALA A 148 9.18 -33.72 2.83
CA ALA A 148 8.36 -34.64 2.03
C ALA A 148 7.27 -35.33 2.87
N GLY A 149 7.55 -35.67 4.12
CA GLY A 149 6.59 -36.29 5.03
C GLY A 149 5.48 -35.32 5.46
N GLN A 150 5.81 -34.04 5.69
CA GLN A 150 4.82 -33.00 5.97
C GLN A 150 3.92 -32.74 4.76
N ILE A 151 4.51 -32.67 3.55
CA ILE A 151 3.76 -32.50 2.29
C ILE A 151 2.83 -33.70 2.06
N ALA A 152 3.26 -34.91 2.40
CA ALA A 152 2.45 -36.12 2.30
C ALA A 152 1.38 -36.25 3.40
N GLY A 153 1.37 -35.37 4.41
CA GLY A 153 0.47 -35.46 5.56
C GLY A 153 0.78 -36.63 6.50
N THR A 154 1.99 -37.19 6.43
CA THR A 154 2.44 -38.31 7.28
C THR A 154 3.27 -37.84 8.47
N GLU A 155 3.79 -36.62 8.42
CA GLU A 155 4.54 -35.99 9.51
C GLU A 155 3.85 -34.72 9.99
N THR A 156 4.04 -34.40 11.27
CA THR A 156 3.57 -33.15 11.87
C THR A 156 4.38 -31.97 11.35
N ILE A 157 3.69 -30.88 11.01
CA ILE A 157 4.25 -29.55 10.78
C ILE A 157 4.44 -28.91 12.17
N PRO A 158 5.69 -28.77 12.64
CA PRO A 158 5.95 -28.19 13.95
C PRO A 158 5.71 -26.68 13.93
N PHE A 159 5.51 -26.10 15.12
CA PHE A 159 5.40 -24.65 15.32
C PHE A 159 6.62 -23.91 14.74
N ALA A 160 7.82 -24.46 14.96
CA ALA A 160 9.10 -23.86 14.55
C ALA A 160 9.29 -23.71 13.03
N VAL A 161 8.41 -24.24 12.15
CA VAL A 161 8.52 -23.94 10.70
C VAL A 161 8.19 -22.48 10.39
N GLN A 162 7.56 -21.76 11.32
CA GLN A 162 7.43 -20.30 11.24
C GLN A 162 8.79 -19.57 11.28
N GLU A 163 9.90 -20.29 11.52
CA GLU A 163 11.27 -19.77 11.49
C GLU A 163 12.04 -20.27 10.26
N ASP A 164 11.37 -20.86 9.25
CA ASP A 164 12.02 -21.39 8.06
C ASP A 164 12.00 -20.42 6.86
N SER A 165 12.61 -20.82 5.73
CA SER A 165 12.70 -19.99 4.53
C SER A 165 11.50 -20.11 3.58
N LYS A 166 10.39 -20.74 3.98
CA LYS A 166 9.25 -21.07 3.13
C LYS A 166 8.05 -20.15 3.45
N PRO A 167 7.78 -19.15 2.60
CA PRO A 167 6.63 -18.26 2.82
C PRO A 167 5.30 -18.96 2.48
N GLN A 168 4.21 -18.42 3.03
CA GLN A 168 2.86 -18.71 2.57
C GLN A 168 2.56 -18.02 1.23
N ARG A 169 1.66 -18.61 0.44
CA ARG A 169 1.11 -17.98 -0.76
C ARG A 169 -0.10 -17.13 -0.41
N ILE A 170 -0.25 -16.01 -1.10
CA ILE A 170 -1.41 -15.11 -0.96
C ILE A 170 -2.14 -14.96 -2.28
N ASP A 171 -3.46 -14.78 -2.21
CA ASP A 171 -4.29 -14.42 -3.35
C ASP A 171 -4.42 -12.89 -3.40
N TRP A 172 -3.67 -12.22 -4.28
CA TRP A 172 -3.85 -10.79 -4.50
C TRP A 172 -5.19 -10.49 -5.18
N VAL A 173 -5.80 -9.37 -4.82
CA VAL A 173 -7.05 -8.89 -5.40
C VAL A 173 -6.74 -7.94 -6.56
N PRO A 174 -7.29 -8.15 -7.77
CA PRO A 174 -7.13 -7.20 -8.86
C PRO A 174 -7.61 -5.81 -8.47
N TRP A 175 -6.69 -4.85 -8.52
CA TRP A 175 -6.98 -3.44 -8.28
C TRP A 175 -7.54 -2.78 -9.55
N ILE A 176 -7.01 -3.16 -10.70
CA ILE A 176 -7.50 -2.78 -12.03
C ILE A 176 -7.80 -4.06 -12.80
N SER A 177 -8.94 -4.08 -13.49
CA SER A 177 -9.33 -5.18 -14.37
C SER A 177 -9.96 -4.64 -15.64
N GLN A 178 -9.44 -5.03 -16.80
CA GLN A 178 -9.98 -4.67 -18.11
C GLN A 178 -10.17 -5.91 -18.96
N GLN A 179 -11.41 -6.17 -19.38
CA GLN A 179 -11.69 -7.17 -20.41
C GLN A 179 -11.31 -6.60 -21.78
N ILE A 180 -10.34 -7.23 -22.45
CA ILE A 180 -9.85 -6.80 -23.77
C ILE A 180 -10.54 -7.60 -24.88
N SER A 181 -10.95 -8.83 -24.60
CA SER A 181 -11.75 -9.66 -25.50
C SER A 181 -12.59 -10.63 -24.68
N ILE A 182 -13.45 -11.41 -25.35
CA ILE A 182 -14.22 -12.49 -24.71
C ILE A 182 -13.34 -13.57 -24.04
N PHE A 183 -12.05 -13.64 -24.38
CA PHE A 183 -11.11 -14.64 -23.83
C PHE A 183 -9.96 -14.06 -23.00
N HIS A 184 -9.83 -12.73 -22.94
CA HIS A 184 -8.66 -12.09 -22.31
C HIS A 184 -9.06 -10.95 -21.40
N MET A 185 -8.56 -11.01 -20.16
CA MET A 185 -8.66 -9.96 -19.15
C MET A 185 -7.24 -9.55 -18.73
N ARG A 186 -6.96 -8.25 -18.70
CA ARG A 186 -5.76 -7.70 -18.09
C ARG A 186 -6.07 -7.26 -16.68
N GLN A 187 -5.20 -7.65 -15.75
CA GLN A 187 -5.33 -7.31 -14.34
C GLN A 187 -4.01 -6.70 -13.84
N ARG A 188 -4.11 -5.74 -12.92
CA ARG A 188 -2.97 -5.26 -12.13
C ARG A 188 -3.25 -5.44 -10.64
N PRO A 189 -2.28 -5.90 -9.84
CA PRO A 189 -2.41 -5.87 -8.40
C PRO A 189 -2.37 -4.42 -7.90
N HIS A 190 -2.75 -4.22 -6.65
CA HIS A 190 -2.59 -2.94 -5.97
C HIS A 190 -1.10 -2.53 -5.96
N PRO A 191 -0.73 -1.23 -5.99
CA PRO A 191 0.67 -0.78 -6.02
C PRO A 191 1.54 -1.36 -4.90
N ILE A 192 0.95 -1.61 -3.73
CA ILE A 192 1.62 -2.29 -2.60
C ILE A 192 2.13 -3.68 -2.98
N LEU A 193 1.38 -4.43 -3.78
CA LEU A 193 1.67 -5.80 -4.18
C LEU A 193 2.29 -5.89 -5.59
N CYS A 194 2.91 -4.81 -6.07
CA CYS A 194 3.45 -4.76 -7.43
C CYS A 194 4.98 -4.81 -7.42
N HIS A 195 5.57 -5.89 -7.94
CA HIS A 195 7.01 -5.99 -8.14
C HIS A 195 7.39 -5.63 -9.58
N PRO A 196 8.43 -4.80 -9.81
CA PRO A 196 8.82 -4.36 -11.16
C PRO A 196 9.31 -5.48 -12.09
N VAL A 197 9.96 -6.51 -11.52
CA VAL A 197 10.54 -7.64 -12.26
C VAL A 197 9.72 -8.92 -12.15
N TYR A 198 9.41 -9.38 -10.93
CA TYR A 198 8.76 -10.67 -10.66
C TYR A 198 7.22 -10.66 -10.68
N GLY A 199 6.56 -9.61 -11.17
CA GLY A 199 5.10 -9.55 -11.25
C GLY A 199 4.42 -9.22 -9.91
N PRO A 200 3.17 -9.68 -9.67
CA PRO A 200 2.51 -9.50 -8.39
C PRO A 200 3.30 -10.14 -7.24
N ILE A 201 3.30 -9.47 -6.09
CA ILE A 201 3.73 -10.06 -4.83
C ILE A 201 2.62 -11.02 -4.39
N ASP A 202 2.93 -12.31 -4.38
CA ASP A 202 2.03 -13.44 -4.17
C ASP A 202 2.49 -14.35 -3.02
N VAL A 203 3.41 -13.85 -2.19
CA VAL A 203 3.95 -14.52 -1.00
C VAL A 203 4.11 -13.55 0.16
N MET A 204 3.94 -14.05 1.38
CA MET A 204 4.24 -13.38 2.65
C MET A 204 4.89 -14.37 3.61
N PRO A 205 5.65 -13.92 4.64
CA PRO A 205 6.05 -14.78 5.76
C PRO A 205 4.84 -15.56 6.30
N ASP A 206 5.03 -16.81 6.73
CA ASP A 206 3.94 -17.60 7.32
C ASP A 206 3.89 -17.45 8.83
N HIS A 207 2.77 -17.88 9.43
CA HIS A 207 2.55 -17.77 10.86
C HIS A 207 1.42 -18.72 11.31
N PRO A 208 1.57 -19.48 12.41
CA PRO A 208 0.59 -20.48 12.79
C PRO A 208 -0.70 -19.90 13.37
N HIS A 209 -0.78 -18.60 13.65
CA HIS A 209 -1.97 -17.96 14.20
C HIS A 209 -2.11 -16.51 13.73
N GLU A 210 -2.63 -16.35 12.52
CA GLU A 210 -2.91 -15.05 11.90
C GLU A 210 -4.10 -14.33 12.56
N GLY A 211 -4.04 -13.00 12.54
CA GLY A 211 -5.23 -12.16 12.70
C GLY A 211 -6.08 -12.10 11.43
N TRP A 212 -6.99 -11.12 11.35
CA TRP A 212 -7.95 -11.05 10.23
C TRP A 212 -8.38 -9.60 9.94
N CYS A 213 -8.24 -9.16 8.69
CA CYS A 213 -8.85 -7.93 8.19
C CYS A 213 -10.33 -8.09 7.79
N TYR A 214 -11.17 -7.11 8.10
CA TYR A 214 -12.55 -7.09 7.63
C TYR A 214 -12.60 -7.06 6.10
N GLU A 215 -13.52 -7.83 5.52
CA GLU A 215 -13.84 -7.73 4.09
C GLU A 215 -14.53 -6.39 3.80
N ASP A 216 -14.38 -5.88 2.58
CA ASP A 216 -14.94 -4.59 2.16
C ASP A 216 -16.43 -4.42 2.51
N SER A 217 -17.21 -5.49 2.38
CA SER A 217 -18.67 -5.48 2.62
C SER A 217 -19.04 -5.41 4.10
N GLU A 218 -18.10 -5.70 5.00
CA GLU A 218 -18.31 -5.66 6.45
C GLU A 218 -18.07 -4.26 7.03
N ILE A 219 -17.44 -3.37 6.25
CA ILE A 219 -17.02 -2.06 6.73
C ILE A 219 -18.16 -1.04 6.59
N ASN A 220 -18.59 -0.48 7.72
CA ASN A 220 -19.59 0.58 7.75
C ASN A 220 -18.97 1.93 7.32
N LEU A 221 -19.18 2.31 6.06
CA LEU A 221 -18.68 3.58 5.51
C LEU A 221 -19.31 4.82 6.16
N ALA A 222 -20.49 4.69 6.78
CA ALA A 222 -21.16 5.79 7.48
C ALA A 222 -20.75 5.90 8.96
N ALA A 223 -19.76 5.13 9.41
CA ALA A 223 -19.30 5.19 10.78
C ALA A 223 -18.74 6.59 11.12
N PRO A 224 -19.13 7.20 12.27
CA PRO A 224 -18.55 8.45 12.73
C PRO A 224 -17.10 8.22 13.22
N LEU A 225 -16.27 9.27 13.26
CA LEU A 225 -14.89 9.17 13.76
C LEU A 225 -14.79 8.58 15.18
N ASN A 226 -15.79 8.80 16.04
CA ASN A 226 -15.80 8.47 17.47
C ASN A 226 -14.51 8.91 18.19
N VAL A 227 -14.09 10.16 17.95
CA VAL A 227 -13.02 10.82 18.70
C VAL A 227 -13.67 11.96 19.48
N PRO A 228 -13.60 12.01 20.82
CA PRO A 228 -14.46 12.88 21.65
C PRO A 228 -14.48 14.37 21.29
N THR A 229 -13.43 14.88 20.66
CA THR A 229 -13.27 16.30 20.30
C THR A 229 -13.29 16.57 18.79
N LEU A 230 -13.44 15.53 17.96
CA LEU A 230 -13.47 15.67 16.50
C LEU A 230 -14.80 15.17 15.94
N ASN A 231 -15.40 15.97 15.06
CA ASN A 231 -16.60 15.61 14.34
C ASN A 231 -16.28 15.15 12.92
N GLY A 232 -17.15 14.32 12.35
CA GLY A 232 -17.06 13.87 10.97
C GLY A 232 -17.17 12.35 10.82
N GLU A 233 -17.14 11.92 9.57
CA GLU A 233 -17.17 10.51 9.17
C GLU A 233 -15.75 9.92 9.21
N GLU A 234 -15.65 8.64 9.57
CA GLU A 234 -14.41 7.87 9.50
C GLU A 234 -13.89 7.79 8.06
N TYR A 235 -14.81 7.64 7.10
CA TYR A 235 -14.59 7.58 5.67
C TYR A 235 -15.28 8.77 4.98
N PRO A 236 -14.60 9.93 4.87
CA PRO A 236 -15.23 11.16 4.38
C PRO A 236 -15.59 11.09 2.89
N THR A 237 -16.68 11.78 2.53
CA THR A 237 -17.07 12.02 1.13
C THR A 237 -16.63 13.41 0.69
N VAL A 238 -15.92 13.52 -0.44
CA VAL A 238 -15.51 14.79 -1.05
C VAL A 238 -15.93 14.81 -2.51
N GLY A 239 -16.61 15.88 -2.95
CA GLY A 239 -17.05 16.02 -4.35
C GLY A 239 -17.99 14.89 -4.81
N GLY A 240 -18.80 14.35 -3.91
CA GLY A 240 -19.70 13.22 -4.18
C GLY A 240 -19.00 11.85 -4.27
N TYR A 241 -17.69 11.79 -4.02
CA TYR A 241 -16.94 10.55 -4.00
C TYR A 241 -16.51 10.18 -2.57
N GLN A 242 -16.85 8.95 -2.17
CA GLN A 242 -16.40 8.32 -0.93
C GLN A 242 -15.43 7.18 -1.28
N PRO A 243 -14.11 7.35 -1.05
CA PRO A 243 -13.17 6.25 -1.18
C PRO A 243 -13.56 5.12 -0.23
N LYS A 244 -13.36 3.87 -0.67
CA LYS A 244 -13.69 2.69 0.12
C LYS A 244 -12.40 1.99 0.55
N PRO A 245 -12.31 1.52 1.81
CA PRO A 245 -11.28 0.57 2.18
C PRO A 245 -11.45 -0.70 1.35
N MET A 246 -10.34 -1.38 1.08
CA MET A 246 -10.32 -2.58 0.29
C MET A 246 -9.30 -3.59 0.79
N VAL A 247 -9.71 -4.86 0.85
CA VAL A 247 -8.76 -5.97 0.93
C VAL A 247 -8.04 -6.12 -0.41
N ILE A 248 -6.70 -6.13 -0.36
CA ILE A 248 -5.82 -6.27 -1.54
C ILE A 248 -5.12 -7.63 -1.61
N ALA A 249 -5.13 -8.39 -0.53
CA ALA A 249 -4.65 -9.77 -0.49
C ALA A 249 -5.47 -10.60 0.50
N HIS A 250 -5.69 -11.85 0.12
CA HIS A 250 -6.28 -12.85 1.00
C HIS A 250 -5.26 -13.95 1.32
N GLY A 251 -5.21 -14.35 2.59
CA GLY A 251 -4.50 -15.53 3.04
C GLY A 251 -5.40 -16.76 2.96
N THR A 252 -4.79 -17.94 2.91
CA THR A 252 -5.50 -19.21 3.05
C THR A 252 -4.79 -20.07 4.08
N THR A 253 -5.54 -20.62 5.03
CA THR A 253 -4.98 -21.52 6.03
C THR A 253 -4.49 -22.83 5.43
N THR A 254 -3.46 -23.41 6.03
CA THR A 254 -3.02 -24.79 5.79
C THR A 254 -3.95 -25.73 6.55
N PRO A 255 -4.87 -26.45 5.89
CA PRO A 255 -5.95 -27.13 6.59
C PRO A 255 -5.56 -28.53 7.07
N ASN A 256 -6.13 -28.94 8.21
CA ASN A 256 -6.14 -30.32 8.69
C ASN A 256 -7.55 -30.92 8.48
N PRO A 257 -7.71 -32.08 7.82
CA PRO A 257 -6.75 -32.84 6.99
C PRO A 257 -6.47 -32.20 5.60
N PRO A 258 -5.42 -32.62 4.85
CA PRO A 258 -4.53 -33.75 5.12
C PRO A 258 -3.31 -33.42 5.98
N TYR A 259 -3.01 -32.14 6.22
CA TYR A 259 -1.80 -31.76 6.97
C TYR A 259 -1.99 -32.00 8.47
N LEU A 260 -0.93 -32.43 9.15
CA LEU A 260 -0.92 -32.64 10.59
C LEU A 260 -0.24 -31.44 11.26
N LEU A 261 -0.97 -30.60 11.98
CA LEU A 261 -0.43 -29.37 12.59
C LEU A 261 -0.15 -29.61 14.07
N GLU A 262 1.03 -29.21 14.58
CA GLU A 262 1.40 -29.40 15.99
C GLU A 262 0.42 -28.69 16.94
N LYS A 263 -0.03 -27.49 16.57
CA LYS A 263 -0.99 -26.70 17.36
C LYS A 263 -2.43 -27.23 17.25
N GLY A 264 -2.65 -28.37 16.58
CA GLY A 264 -3.96 -28.99 16.42
C GLY A 264 -4.72 -28.54 15.17
N PRO A 265 -5.93 -29.05 14.94
CA PRO A 265 -6.66 -28.86 13.69
C PRO A 265 -6.94 -27.39 13.38
N SER A 266 -6.67 -26.98 12.13
CA SER A 266 -7.11 -25.70 11.56
C SER A 266 -8.02 -25.96 10.35
N PRO A 267 -9.20 -25.32 10.26
CA PRO A 267 -10.10 -25.48 9.13
C PRO A 267 -9.56 -24.73 7.91
N LYS A 268 -9.94 -25.19 6.71
CA LYS A 268 -9.70 -24.44 5.48
C LYS A 268 -10.50 -23.14 5.50
N LYS A 269 -9.81 -22.00 5.56
CA LYS A 269 -10.39 -20.67 5.56
C LYS A 269 -9.59 -19.77 4.63
N ARG A 270 -10.31 -18.89 3.93
CA ARG A 270 -9.76 -17.75 3.21
C ARG A 270 -10.16 -16.50 3.99
N PHE A 271 -9.22 -15.60 4.22
CA PHE A 271 -9.43 -14.44 5.08
C PHE A 271 -8.74 -13.21 4.51
N GLY A 272 -9.28 -12.03 4.79
CA GLY A 272 -8.65 -10.77 4.42
C GLY A 272 -7.33 -10.63 5.16
N MET A 273 -6.23 -10.58 4.42
CA MET A 273 -4.88 -10.48 4.98
C MET A 273 -4.45 -9.03 5.02
N ILE A 274 -4.41 -8.36 3.88
CA ILE A 274 -3.96 -6.96 3.78
C ILE A 274 -5.15 -6.08 3.38
N SER A 275 -5.44 -5.07 4.19
CA SER A 275 -6.49 -4.07 3.93
C SER A 275 -5.91 -2.67 3.85
N VAL A 276 -6.36 -1.89 2.87
CA VAL A 276 -5.85 -0.55 2.58
C VAL A 276 -6.99 0.43 2.35
N TYR A 277 -6.76 1.70 2.65
CA TYR A 277 -7.68 2.80 2.39
C TYR A 277 -6.93 3.96 1.71
N ASP A 278 -7.27 4.22 0.45
CA ASP A 278 -6.76 5.41 -0.26
C ASP A 278 -7.57 6.65 0.13
N GLY A 279 -7.15 7.33 1.19
CA GLY A 279 -7.78 8.55 1.67
C GLY A 279 -7.46 9.79 0.85
N HIS A 280 -6.49 9.74 -0.07
CA HIS A 280 -6.03 10.92 -0.77
C HIS A 280 -7.14 11.61 -1.58
N PRO A 281 -8.00 10.93 -2.36
CA PRO A 281 -9.09 11.58 -3.07
C PRO A 281 -10.13 12.26 -2.15
N ALA A 282 -10.18 11.89 -0.86
CA ALA A 282 -11.02 12.53 0.15
C ALA A 282 -10.23 13.50 1.06
N ASN A 283 -9.06 13.97 0.62
CA ASN A 283 -8.19 14.92 1.32
C ASN A 283 -7.72 14.47 2.71
N VAL A 284 -7.67 13.18 2.98
CA VAL A 284 -7.12 12.60 4.22
C VAL A 284 -5.96 11.65 3.89
N GLY A 285 -5.21 11.20 4.90
CA GLY A 285 -4.07 10.30 4.73
C GLY A 285 -4.47 8.89 4.31
N ARG A 286 -3.51 8.17 3.72
CA ARG A 286 -3.62 6.74 3.39
C ARG A 286 -3.39 5.88 4.63
N VAL A 287 -4.05 4.73 4.65
CA VAL A 287 -3.98 3.80 5.76
C VAL A 287 -3.83 2.37 5.25
N ALA A 288 -2.98 1.58 5.91
CA ALA A 288 -2.82 0.15 5.65
C ALA A 288 -2.76 -0.65 6.95
N THR A 289 -3.26 -1.88 6.90
CA THR A 289 -3.22 -2.85 8.00
C THR A 289 -3.12 -4.26 7.44
N ASP A 290 -2.58 -5.17 8.24
CA ASP A 290 -2.28 -6.55 7.90
C ASP A 290 -2.86 -7.49 8.98
N SER A 291 -2.96 -8.78 8.66
CA SER A 291 -3.46 -9.78 9.60
C SER A 291 -2.51 -9.93 10.78
N THR A 292 -1.21 -9.91 10.53
CA THR A 292 -0.17 -10.11 11.53
C THR A 292 1.03 -9.16 11.36
N TRP A 293 1.70 -8.84 12.46
CA TRP A 293 2.98 -8.16 12.46
C TRP A 293 4.14 -9.10 12.13
N HIS A 294 3.95 -10.43 12.16
CA HIS A 294 4.96 -11.42 11.74
C HIS A 294 5.35 -11.29 10.25
N HIS A 295 4.48 -10.71 9.41
CA HIS A 295 4.83 -10.36 8.03
C HIS A 295 5.91 -9.27 7.93
N TRP A 296 6.16 -8.55 9.02
CA TRP A 296 7.01 -7.38 9.09
C TRP A 296 8.24 -7.57 9.97
N PHE A 297 8.14 -8.44 10.96
CA PHE A 297 9.25 -8.77 11.86
C PHE A 297 9.30 -10.26 12.15
N ASP A 298 10.54 -10.70 12.36
CA ASP A 298 10.90 -11.94 13.02
C ASP A 298 10.61 -13.24 12.26
N GLU A 299 10.99 -14.33 12.93
CA GLU A 299 10.83 -15.74 12.63
C GLU A 299 11.27 -16.11 11.20
N ASN A 300 10.40 -16.16 10.19
CA ASN A 300 10.81 -16.57 8.84
C ASN A 300 11.66 -15.53 8.10
N ILE A 301 11.54 -14.24 8.44
CA ILE A 301 12.10 -13.17 7.59
C ILE A 301 13.62 -13.32 7.44
N TYR A 302 14.32 -13.67 8.53
CA TYR A 302 15.77 -13.87 8.50
C TYR A 302 16.18 -15.02 7.59
N ASP A 303 15.46 -16.14 7.65
CA ASP A 303 15.77 -17.33 6.86
C ASP A 303 15.36 -17.15 5.39
N ILE A 304 14.27 -16.43 5.11
CA ILE A 304 13.88 -16.02 3.76
C ILE A 304 14.94 -15.07 3.17
N GLU A 305 15.40 -14.08 3.95
CA GLU A 305 16.47 -13.17 3.52
C GLU A 305 17.77 -13.93 3.24
N ALA A 306 18.17 -14.83 4.14
CA ALA A 306 19.38 -15.64 3.98
C ALA A 306 19.31 -16.57 2.76
N ALA A 307 18.14 -17.14 2.48
CA ALA A 307 17.89 -17.93 1.27
C ALA A 307 17.88 -17.06 0.00
N GLY A 308 17.44 -15.81 0.10
CA GLY A 308 17.38 -14.85 -0.98
C GLY A 308 16.38 -15.23 -2.08
N GLY A 309 16.71 -14.88 -3.33
CA GLY A 309 15.91 -15.22 -4.49
C GLY A 309 14.62 -14.40 -4.66
N GLU A 310 13.66 -14.96 -5.40
CA GLU A 310 12.42 -14.28 -5.79
C GLU A 310 11.54 -13.92 -4.60
N ASN A 311 11.41 -14.82 -3.62
CA ASN A 311 10.58 -14.61 -2.43
C ASN A 311 11.08 -13.42 -1.61
N TRP A 312 12.38 -13.38 -1.31
CA TRP A 312 12.98 -12.25 -0.61
C TRP A 312 12.83 -10.95 -1.41
N ALA A 313 13.02 -10.98 -2.73
CA ALA A 313 12.86 -9.79 -3.56
C ALA A 313 11.41 -9.27 -3.56
N LYS A 314 10.41 -10.17 -3.55
CA LYS A 314 8.99 -9.81 -3.43
C LYS A 314 8.66 -9.22 -2.05
N ILE A 315 9.09 -9.87 -0.97
CA ILE A 315 8.82 -9.44 0.41
C ILE A 315 9.54 -8.12 0.73
N SER A 316 10.82 -7.99 0.41
CA SER A 316 11.54 -6.72 0.64
C SER A 316 10.97 -5.57 -0.20
N ARG A 317 10.46 -5.86 -1.41
CA ARG A 317 9.73 -4.87 -2.22
C ARG A 317 8.38 -4.48 -1.61
N TYR A 318 7.66 -5.39 -0.95
CA TYR A 318 6.41 -5.09 -0.25
C TYR A 318 6.61 -3.95 0.75
N TYR A 319 7.65 -4.02 1.58
CA TYR A 319 7.95 -2.98 2.58
C TYR A 319 8.20 -1.61 1.93
N LEU A 320 9.00 -1.58 0.85
CA LEU A 320 9.27 -0.36 0.10
C LEU A 320 8.02 0.21 -0.56
N ASN A 321 7.14 -0.65 -1.07
CA ASN A 321 5.90 -0.23 -1.70
C ASN A 321 4.92 0.32 -0.66
N VAL A 322 4.81 -0.27 0.53
CA VAL A 322 3.95 0.28 1.59
C VAL A 322 4.42 1.66 2.02
N ALA A 323 5.73 1.83 2.29
CA ALA A 323 6.28 3.15 2.64
C ALA A 323 5.99 4.18 1.56
N LYS A 324 6.29 3.86 0.32
CA LYS A 324 6.02 4.79 -0.79
C LYS A 324 4.52 5.09 -0.94
N TRP A 325 3.63 4.13 -0.68
CA TRP A 325 2.19 4.27 -0.87
C TRP A 325 1.54 5.10 0.23
N LEU A 326 1.96 4.93 1.47
CA LEU A 326 1.48 5.71 2.60
C LEU A 326 1.92 7.17 2.58
N ALA A 327 3.05 7.48 1.93
CA ALA A 327 3.58 8.83 1.85
C ALA A 327 2.54 9.85 1.34
N PRO A 328 2.47 11.06 1.93
CA PRO A 328 1.58 12.11 1.50
C PRO A 328 1.92 12.54 0.06
N PRO A 329 0.96 13.09 -0.71
CA PRO A 329 1.17 13.41 -2.13
C PRO A 329 2.33 14.37 -2.39
N SER A 330 2.60 15.30 -1.46
CA SER A 330 3.75 16.21 -1.55
C SER A 330 5.06 15.45 -1.68
N SER A 331 5.27 14.42 -0.85
CA SER A 331 6.53 13.68 -0.80
C SER A 331 6.64 12.65 -1.94
N ALA A 332 5.54 11.97 -2.26
CA ALA A 332 5.50 10.99 -3.34
C ALA A 332 5.72 11.64 -4.72
N ASN A 333 5.13 12.81 -4.96
CA ASN A 333 5.28 13.54 -6.22
C ASN A 333 6.71 14.02 -6.44
N TRP A 334 7.42 14.44 -5.40
CA TRP A 334 8.80 14.90 -5.51
C TRP A 334 9.75 13.81 -6.02
N CYS A 335 9.57 12.57 -5.55
CA CYS A 335 10.44 11.46 -5.97
C CYS A 335 10.30 11.18 -7.47
N ILE A 336 9.06 11.09 -7.98
CA ILE A 336 8.81 10.84 -9.40
C ILE A 336 9.20 12.06 -10.25
N ALA A 337 9.03 13.27 -9.70
CA ALA A 337 9.40 14.48 -10.40
C ALA A 337 10.88 14.52 -10.79
N LEU A 338 11.75 14.21 -9.84
CA LEU A 338 13.18 14.16 -10.06
C LEU A 338 13.57 12.99 -10.97
N ASP A 339 12.99 11.80 -10.77
CA ASP A 339 13.25 10.64 -11.65
C ASP A 339 12.96 10.99 -13.12
N VAL A 340 11.81 11.62 -13.40
CA VAL A 340 11.46 12.06 -14.77
C VAL A 340 12.49 13.03 -15.34
N ILE A 341 12.93 14.03 -14.57
CA ILE A 341 13.94 14.98 -15.04
C ILE A 341 15.26 14.28 -15.36
N THR A 342 15.71 13.34 -14.52
CA THR A 342 16.93 12.57 -14.81
C THR A 342 16.83 11.80 -16.13
N THR A 343 15.64 11.35 -16.52
CA THR A 343 15.46 10.62 -17.79
C THR A 343 15.79 11.42 -19.03
N HIS A 344 15.78 12.75 -18.97
CA HIS A 344 16.23 13.60 -20.08
C HIS A 344 17.73 13.49 -20.35
N PHE A 345 18.49 13.02 -19.36
CA PHE A 345 19.96 12.94 -19.40
C PHE A 345 20.47 11.50 -19.32
N THR A 346 19.63 10.55 -18.91
CA THR A 346 20.01 9.13 -18.89
C THR A 346 19.90 8.52 -20.28
N TYR A 347 20.93 7.77 -20.68
CA TYR A 347 20.92 7.00 -21.92
C TYR A 347 19.98 5.79 -21.81
N LEU A 348 18.67 6.01 -21.96
CA LEU A 348 17.68 4.95 -22.05
C LEU A 348 17.76 4.27 -23.42
N GLY A 349 18.80 3.46 -23.64
CA GLY A 349 18.96 2.68 -24.87
C GLY A 349 19.49 3.47 -26.07
N PHE A 350 20.51 4.32 -25.84
CA PHE A 350 21.31 5.06 -26.85
C PHE A 350 20.75 6.38 -27.42
N GLN A 351 19.59 6.91 -27.01
CA GLN A 351 19.09 8.19 -27.53
C GLN A 351 18.45 9.10 -26.47
N GLU A 352 18.83 10.38 -26.49
CA GLU A 352 18.09 11.46 -25.83
C GLU A 352 16.66 11.55 -26.41
N TYR A 353 15.70 12.06 -25.63
CA TYR A 353 14.35 12.29 -26.14
C TYR A 353 14.36 13.24 -27.34
N SER A 354 13.85 12.78 -28.48
CA SER A 354 13.67 13.64 -29.65
C SER A 354 12.51 14.60 -29.44
N ARG A 355 12.75 15.92 -29.59
CA ARG A 355 11.69 16.94 -29.57
C ARG A 355 10.65 16.78 -30.67
N LYS A 356 11.00 16.05 -31.73
CA LYS A 356 10.11 15.74 -32.86
C LYS A 356 9.24 14.50 -32.62
N ALA A 357 9.51 13.74 -31.56
CA ALA A 357 8.76 12.53 -31.25
C ALA A 357 7.30 12.85 -30.87
N SER A 358 6.39 11.93 -31.18
CA SER A 358 5.00 12.06 -30.76
C SER A 358 4.89 11.99 -29.23
N ILE A 359 3.75 12.43 -28.66
CA ILE A 359 3.50 12.29 -27.22
C ILE A 359 3.58 10.81 -26.82
N PHE A 360 3.00 9.93 -27.62
CA PHE A 360 2.98 8.50 -27.32
C PHE A 360 4.38 7.86 -27.35
N ASP A 361 5.27 8.30 -28.25
CA ASP A 361 6.65 7.78 -28.30
C ASP A 361 7.46 8.24 -27.07
N LEU A 362 7.37 9.52 -26.72
CA LEU A 362 7.99 10.06 -25.50
C LEU A 362 7.47 9.33 -24.26
N GLY A 363 6.15 9.16 -24.21
CA GLY A 363 5.46 8.47 -23.13
C GLY A 363 5.82 7.02 -22.99
N LYS A 364 5.92 6.28 -24.11
CA LYS A 364 6.33 4.87 -24.12
C LYS A 364 7.75 4.69 -23.58
N ALA A 365 8.66 5.59 -23.96
CA ALA A 365 10.03 5.57 -23.45
C ALA A 365 10.07 5.83 -21.94
N LEU A 366 9.40 6.88 -21.45
CA LEU A 366 9.34 7.16 -20.01
C LEU A 366 8.61 6.05 -19.24
N HIS A 367 7.48 5.56 -19.74
CA HIS A 367 6.72 4.46 -19.15
C HIS A 367 7.57 3.21 -18.99
N THR A 368 8.36 2.85 -20.00
CA THR A 368 9.27 1.69 -19.95
C THR A 368 10.32 1.86 -18.87
N HIS A 369 10.90 3.06 -18.75
CA HIS A 369 11.87 3.36 -17.70
C HIS A 369 11.25 3.27 -16.31
N LEU A 370 10.16 3.99 -16.06
CA LEU A 370 9.51 4.02 -14.75
C LEU A 370 8.95 2.66 -14.35
N SER A 371 8.39 1.89 -15.29
CA SER A 371 7.88 0.54 -14.99
C SER A 371 8.97 -0.42 -14.56
N ARG A 372 10.17 -0.31 -15.13
CA ARG A 372 11.33 -1.14 -14.73
C ARG A 372 11.86 -0.75 -13.36
N TYR A 373 11.83 0.53 -13.03
CA TYR A 373 12.41 1.04 -11.79
C TYR A 373 11.44 0.99 -10.60
N LEU A 374 10.20 1.44 -10.83
CA LEU A 374 9.16 1.59 -9.81
C LEU A 374 8.12 0.47 -9.84
N GLY A 375 7.93 -0.18 -10.99
CA GLY A 375 6.85 -1.14 -11.23
C GLY A 375 5.66 -0.49 -11.96
N PRO A 376 4.94 -1.25 -12.80
CA PRO A 376 3.87 -0.71 -13.65
C PRO A 376 2.69 -0.14 -12.84
N CYS A 377 2.32 -0.77 -11.72
CA CYS A 377 1.20 -0.32 -10.89
C CYS A 377 1.49 1.04 -10.22
N TRP A 378 2.76 1.29 -9.90
CA TRP A 378 3.21 2.58 -9.38
C TRP A 378 3.10 3.71 -10.39
N VAL A 379 3.43 3.41 -11.65
CA VAL A 379 3.22 4.34 -12.77
C VAL A 379 1.74 4.65 -12.91
N THR A 380 0.87 3.65 -12.87
CA THR A 380 -0.59 3.84 -12.91
C THR A 380 -1.10 4.73 -11.79
N GLN A 381 -0.72 4.42 -10.54
CA GLN A 381 -1.16 5.20 -9.38
C GLN A 381 -0.77 6.66 -9.54
N TRP A 382 0.47 6.94 -9.93
CA TRP A 382 0.92 8.31 -10.13
C TRP A 382 0.15 9.02 -11.25
N VAL A 383 -0.09 8.33 -12.38
CA VAL A 383 -0.89 8.89 -13.48
C VAL A 383 -2.31 9.20 -13.02
N PHE A 384 -2.95 8.30 -12.28
CA PHE A 384 -4.33 8.50 -11.80
C PHE A 384 -4.43 9.58 -10.72
N ASP A 385 -3.48 9.65 -9.80
CA ASP A 385 -3.41 10.70 -8.78
C ASP A 385 -3.33 12.09 -9.45
N ASN A 386 -2.49 12.24 -10.48
CA ASN A 386 -2.37 13.51 -11.20
C ASN A 386 -3.54 13.77 -12.16
N LEU A 387 -4.15 12.72 -12.72
CA LEU A 387 -5.35 12.86 -13.54
C LEU A 387 -6.54 13.36 -12.74
N HIS A 388 -6.72 12.87 -11.50
CA HIS A 388 -7.75 13.36 -10.60
C HIS A 388 -7.62 14.87 -10.34
N ILE A 389 -6.39 15.38 -10.26
CA ILE A 389 -6.10 16.81 -10.06
C ILE A 389 -6.41 17.62 -11.32
N VAL A 390 -5.98 17.14 -12.49
CA VAL A 390 -6.04 17.91 -13.75
C VAL A 390 -7.39 17.78 -14.47
N ASP A 391 -8.02 16.61 -14.40
CA ASP A 391 -9.24 16.28 -15.14
C ASP A 391 -10.07 15.24 -14.38
N ASN A 392 -10.71 15.71 -13.30
CA ASN A 392 -11.51 14.87 -12.43
C ASN A 392 -12.66 14.14 -13.16
N ASP A 393 -13.22 14.74 -14.21
CA ASP A 393 -14.30 14.14 -15.01
C ASP A 393 -13.79 12.92 -15.80
N LEU A 394 -12.63 13.04 -16.46
CA LEU A 394 -11.99 11.90 -17.12
C LEU A 394 -11.61 10.82 -16.12
N TRP A 395 -11.10 11.22 -14.95
CA TRP A 395 -10.78 10.28 -13.89
C TRP A 395 -12.02 9.51 -13.42
N ALA A 396 -13.12 10.20 -13.10
CA ALA A 396 -14.37 9.57 -12.70
C ALA A 396 -14.87 8.57 -13.76
N TRP A 397 -14.82 8.96 -15.04
CA TRP A 397 -15.18 8.08 -16.16
C TRP A 397 -14.30 6.83 -16.27
N LEU A 398 -12.99 6.96 -16.06
CA LEU A 398 -12.05 5.82 -16.06
C LEU A 398 -12.31 4.91 -14.87
N LYS A 399 -12.52 5.51 -13.70
CA LYS A 399 -12.69 4.79 -12.44
C LYS A 399 -13.83 3.78 -12.54
N ASP A 400 -14.98 4.24 -13.02
CA ASP A 400 -16.18 3.42 -13.15
C ASP A 400 -16.01 2.25 -14.13
N ARG A 401 -15.04 2.35 -15.06
CA ARG A 401 -14.76 1.33 -16.09
C ARG A 401 -13.61 0.39 -15.75
N LEU A 402 -12.62 0.85 -14.97
CA LEU A 402 -11.38 0.11 -14.71
C LEU A 402 -11.33 -0.55 -13.32
N PHE A 403 -12.09 -0.03 -12.34
CA PHE A 403 -12.02 -0.43 -10.93
C PHE A 403 -13.24 -1.23 -10.46
N TRP A 404 -13.94 -1.87 -11.40
CA TRP A 404 -15.18 -2.59 -11.11
C TRP A 404 -14.93 -3.83 -10.23
N LYS A 405 -15.41 -3.81 -8.98
CA LYS A 405 -15.23 -4.90 -7.99
C LYS A 405 -16.41 -5.89 -7.93
N ASN A 406 -17.59 -5.57 -8.48
CA ASN A 406 -18.81 -6.38 -8.30
C ASN A 406 -19.32 -7.01 -9.60
N GLY A 407 -18.62 -8.04 -10.04
CA GLY A 407 -19.17 -9.01 -10.98
C GLY A 407 -18.53 -8.97 -12.35
N ILE A 408 -18.32 -10.17 -12.86
CA ILE A 408 -18.09 -10.54 -14.25
C ILE A 408 -18.76 -9.50 -15.16
N PRO A 409 -18.05 -8.85 -16.12
CA PRO A 409 -18.75 -8.16 -17.19
C PRO A 409 -19.75 -9.18 -17.73
N LEU A 410 -21.05 -8.89 -17.60
CA LEU A 410 -22.13 -9.78 -18.05
C LEU A 410 -21.66 -10.44 -19.34
N PRO A 411 -21.78 -11.77 -19.53
CA PRO A 411 -21.61 -12.34 -20.85
C PRO A 411 -22.57 -11.61 -21.79
N GLY A 412 -22.06 -10.64 -22.58
CA GLY A 412 -22.85 -9.65 -23.30
C GLY A 412 -22.55 -8.16 -23.05
N GLY A 413 -21.67 -7.80 -22.12
CA GLY A 413 -21.05 -6.47 -22.13
C GLY A 413 -20.09 -6.43 -23.32
N ASP A 414 -20.49 -5.78 -24.42
CA ASP A 414 -19.71 -5.77 -25.66
C ASP A 414 -18.23 -5.52 -25.35
N PRO A 415 -17.30 -6.37 -25.81
CA PRO A 415 -15.88 -6.06 -25.69
C PRO A 415 -15.72 -4.65 -26.25
N CYS A 416 -15.18 -3.75 -25.45
CA CYS A 416 -15.11 -2.37 -25.88
C CYS A 416 -14.01 -2.27 -26.94
N LEU A 417 -14.35 -2.60 -28.19
CA LEU A 417 -13.47 -2.64 -29.35
C LEU A 417 -12.84 -1.25 -29.63
N SER A 418 -13.43 -0.21 -29.06
CA SER A 418 -12.97 1.19 -29.13
C SER A 418 -12.35 1.70 -27.83
N CYS A 419 -12.35 0.93 -26.74
CA CYS A 419 -11.72 1.37 -25.50
C CYS A 419 -10.21 1.23 -25.64
N PRO A 420 -9.45 2.32 -25.55
CA PRO A 420 -8.01 2.22 -25.55
C PRO A 420 -7.56 1.40 -24.32
N PRO A 421 -6.51 0.57 -24.44
CA PRO A 421 -5.84 0.05 -23.26
C PRO A 421 -5.39 1.23 -22.40
N PHE A 422 -5.54 1.10 -21.08
CA PHE A 422 -5.23 2.19 -20.15
C PHE A 422 -3.75 2.59 -20.20
N GLU A 423 -2.87 1.68 -20.64
CA GLU A 423 -1.47 2.02 -20.95
C GLU A 423 -1.32 3.14 -21.98
N LEU A 424 -2.24 3.30 -22.92
CA LEU A 424 -2.18 4.42 -23.88
C LEU A 424 -2.43 5.76 -23.21
N LEU A 425 -3.30 5.80 -22.19
CA LEU A 425 -3.48 7.00 -21.38
C LEU A 425 -2.22 7.27 -20.55
N GLU A 426 -1.64 6.25 -19.93
CA GLU A 426 -0.37 6.38 -19.19
C GLU A 426 0.73 6.94 -20.10
N MET A 427 0.90 6.38 -21.30
CA MET A 427 1.84 6.88 -22.30
C MET A 427 1.51 8.32 -22.70
N ALA A 428 0.24 8.66 -22.93
CA ALA A 428 -0.11 10.02 -23.31
C ALA A 428 0.25 11.04 -22.21
N VAL A 429 -0.12 10.74 -20.97
CA VAL A 429 0.18 11.58 -19.80
C VAL A 429 1.69 11.72 -19.62
N LEU A 430 2.42 10.61 -19.57
CA LEU A 430 3.87 10.61 -19.38
C LEU A 430 4.60 11.32 -20.52
N GLY A 431 4.13 11.18 -21.76
CA GLY A 431 4.69 11.89 -22.91
C GLY A 431 4.49 13.39 -22.84
N GLY A 432 3.33 13.83 -22.31
CA GLY A 432 3.07 15.24 -22.02
C GLY A 432 4.00 15.78 -20.95
N VAL A 433 4.28 14.99 -19.91
CA VAL A 433 5.24 15.33 -18.84
C VAL A 433 6.66 15.50 -19.38
N VAL A 434 7.16 14.53 -20.18
CA VAL A 434 8.48 14.67 -20.85
C VAL A 434 8.51 15.93 -21.71
N ARG A 435 7.44 16.19 -22.46
CA ARG A 435 7.37 17.37 -23.33
C ARG A 435 7.43 18.67 -22.54
N ALA A 436 6.69 18.75 -21.44
CA ALA A 436 6.70 19.91 -20.57
C ALA A 436 8.08 20.11 -19.94
N GLY A 437 8.84 19.04 -19.65
CA GLY A 437 10.17 19.09 -19.04
C GLY A 437 11.31 19.60 -19.93
N PHE A 438 11.14 19.64 -21.27
CA PHE A 438 12.20 20.05 -22.19
C PHE A 438 12.88 21.41 -21.88
N PRO A 439 12.14 22.50 -21.56
CA PRO A 439 12.75 23.79 -21.25
C PRO A 439 13.64 23.77 -19.99
N LEU A 440 13.23 22.99 -18.98
CA LEU A 440 14.04 22.82 -17.78
C LEU A 440 15.29 21.99 -18.09
N ALA A 441 15.14 20.93 -18.89
CA ALA A 441 16.26 20.11 -19.33
C ALA A 441 17.31 20.94 -20.10
N ASP A 442 16.87 21.85 -20.97
CA ASP A 442 17.75 22.79 -21.69
C ASP A 442 18.49 23.73 -20.72
N THR A 443 17.78 24.24 -19.72
CA THR A 443 18.35 25.13 -18.70
C THR A 443 19.43 24.42 -17.90
N ILE A 444 19.15 23.18 -17.47
CA ILE A 444 20.12 22.34 -16.76
C ILE A 444 21.33 22.05 -17.65
N LYS A 445 21.12 21.62 -18.89
CA LYS A 445 22.19 21.33 -19.86
C LYS A 445 23.10 22.55 -20.05
N ALA A 446 22.51 23.72 -20.29
CA ALA A 446 23.25 24.97 -20.46
C ALA A 446 24.00 25.40 -19.18
N GLN A 447 23.50 25.09 -17.99
CA GLN A 447 24.19 25.36 -16.73
C GLN A 447 25.37 24.41 -16.50
N VAL A 448 25.18 23.12 -16.74
CA VAL A 448 26.22 22.09 -16.61
C VAL A 448 27.34 22.32 -17.62
N GLU A 449 27.02 22.66 -18.87
CA GLU A 449 28.03 22.99 -19.89
C GLU A 449 28.89 24.20 -19.50
N LYS A 450 28.31 25.18 -18.79
CA LYS A 450 29.05 26.36 -18.30
C LYS A 450 29.84 26.09 -17.03
N ARG A 451 29.34 25.22 -16.15
CA ARG A 451 29.90 24.94 -14.82
C ARG A 451 29.66 23.48 -14.45
N PRO A 452 30.47 22.53 -14.95
CA PRO A 452 30.22 21.10 -14.78
C PRO A 452 30.26 20.65 -13.32
N ASP A 453 31.06 21.33 -12.48
CA ASP A 453 31.24 20.99 -11.07
C ASP A 453 30.31 21.77 -10.12
N ALA A 454 29.45 22.66 -10.65
CA ALA A 454 28.56 23.45 -9.80
C ALA A 454 27.33 22.66 -9.37
N GLU A 455 26.99 22.76 -8.09
CA GLU A 455 25.75 22.20 -7.56
C GLU A 455 24.53 22.84 -8.23
N LEU A 456 23.64 22.00 -8.78
CA LEU A 456 22.39 22.43 -9.38
C LEU A 456 21.32 22.61 -8.31
N LYS A 457 20.84 23.84 -8.15
CA LYS A 457 19.69 24.13 -7.29
C LYS A 457 18.41 24.03 -8.11
N LEU A 458 17.65 22.98 -7.88
CA LEU A 458 16.36 22.75 -8.52
C LEU A 458 15.22 23.15 -7.57
N ASP A 459 14.29 23.95 -8.07
CA ASP A 459 13.05 24.24 -7.37
C ASP A 459 12.04 23.13 -7.67
N VAL A 460 11.89 22.20 -6.72
CA VAL A 460 11.05 21.01 -6.86
C VAL A 460 9.57 21.38 -7.05
N GLU A 461 9.10 22.47 -6.45
CA GLU A 461 7.70 22.91 -6.59
C GLU A 461 7.42 23.36 -8.02
N SER A 462 8.35 24.10 -8.63
CA SER A 462 8.29 24.48 -10.04
C SER A 462 8.27 23.26 -10.96
N ILE A 463 9.10 22.24 -10.67
CA ILE A 463 9.12 20.98 -11.44
C ILE A 463 7.75 20.29 -11.35
N VAL A 464 7.20 20.09 -10.16
CA VAL A 464 5.89 19.45 -9.98
C VAL A 464 4.79 20.21 -10.73
N LYS A 465 4.81 21.55 -10.68
CA LYS A 465 3.87 22.38 -11.44
C LYS A 465 4.00 22.15 -12.95
N GLN A 466 5.22 22.14 -13.47
CA GLN A 466 5.50 21.84 -14.89
C GLN A 466 5.02 20.44 -15.28
N GLN A 467 5.14 19.45 -14.38
CA GLN A 467 4.61 18.12 -14.64
C GLN A 467 3.09 18.09 -14.75
N LEU A 468 2.36 18.82 -13.90
CA LEU A 468 0.90 18.95 -13.99
C LEU A 468 0.45 19.62 -15.31
N GLU A 469 1.21 20.61 -15.78
CA GLU A 469 1.01 21.17 -17.14
C GLU A 469 1.23 20.09 -18.21
N GLY A 470 2.27 19.28 -18.04
CA GLY A 470 2.52 18.10 -18.89
C GLY A 470 1.40 17.08 -18.89
N VAL A 471 0.81 16.78 -17.72
CA VAL A 471 -0.38 15.91 -17.62
C VAL A 471 -1.54 16.50 -18.43
N THR A 472 -1.76 17.81 -18.33
CA THR A 472 -2.80 18.52 -19.12
C THR A 472 -2.58 18.36 -20.63
N ILE A 473 -1.32 18.53 -21.09
CA ILE A 473 -0.94 18.31 -22.49
C ILE A 473 -1.23 16.87 -22.92
N GLY A 474 -0.83 15.89 -22.10
CA GLY A 474 -1.02 14.47 -22.38
C GLY A 474 -2.50 14.08 -22.48
N VAL A 475 -3.33 14.53 -21.54
CA VAL A 475 -4.79 14.28 -21.54
C VAL A 475 -5.46 14.87 -22.78
N LYS A 476 -5.08 16.09 -23.17
CA LYS A 476 -5.62 16.74 -24.37
C LYS A 476 -5.29 15.93 -25.63
N GLU A 477 -4.06 15.47 -25.77
CA GLU A 477 -3.62 14.68 -26.92
C GLU A 477 -4.27 13.29 -26.93
N PHE A 478 -4.42 12.66 -25.76
CA PHE A 478 -5.16 11.41 -25.63
C PHE A 478 -6.61 11.55 -26.11
N ARG A 479 -7.34 12.57 -25.66
CA ARG A 479 -8.73 12.83 -26.10
C ARG A 479 -8.83 13.07 -27.60
N SER A 480 -7.88 13.82 -28.16
CA SER A 480 -7.80 14.08 -29.60
C SER A 480 -7.58 12.79 -30.40
N ALA A 481 -6.66 11.93 -29.95
CA ALA A 481 -6.41 10.63 -30.55
C ALA A 481 -7.62 9.69 -30.44
N LEU A 482 -8.27 9.65 -29.27
CA LEU A 482 -9.46 8.85 -29.03
C LEU A 482 -10.62 9.28 -29.93
N ALA A 483 -10.89 10.59 -30.05
CA ALA A 483 -11.94 11.12 -30.91
C ALA A 483 -11.71 10.77 -32.39
N LYS A 484 -10.45 10.85 -32.86
CA LYS A 484 -10.08 10.40 -34.23
C LYS A 484 -10.31 8.90 -34.41
N SER A 485 -9.90 8.09 -33.43
CA SER A 485 -10.09 6.64 -33.46
C SER A 485 -11.57 6.26 -33.54
N VAL A 486 -12.41 6.85 -32.69
CA VAL A 486 -13.87 6.64 -32.71
C VAL A 486 -14.47 7.00 -34.07
N LYS A 487 -14.05 8.11 -34.67
CA LYS A 487 -14.49 8.52 -36.02
C LYS A 487 -14.11 7.49 -37.09
N HIS A 488 -12.91 6.91 -37.03
CA HIS A 488 -12.47 5.88 -37.97
C HIS A 488 -13.18 4.54 -37.77
N MET A 489 -13.58 4.22 -36.54
CA MET A 489 -14.32 2.99 -36.21
C MET A 489 -15.82 3.10 -36.51
N GLN A 490 -16.37 4.30 -36.68
CA GLN A 490 -17.79 4.53 -36.92
C GLN A 490 -18.41 3.71 -38.06
N PRO A 491 -17.72 3.44 -39.20
CA PRO A 491 -18.24 2.56 -40.25
C PRO A 491 -18.34 1.08 -39.85
N LEU A 492 -17.57 0.63 -38.86
CA LEU A 492 -17.57 -0.76 -38.36
C LEU A 492 -18.59 -0.99 -37.23
N LEU A 493 -19.12 0.10 -36.66
CA LEU A 493 -20.15 0.07 -35.61
C LEU A 493 -21.58 0.17 -36.17
N ARG A 494 -21.73 0.27 -37.50
CA ARG A 494 -23.01 0.21 -38.23
C ARG A 494 -23.12 -1.16 -38.88
#